data_AF-X0ZIF7-F1
#
_entry.id   AF-X0ZIF7-F1
#
_cell.length_a   1.000
_cell.length_b   1.000
_cell.length_c   1.000
_cell.angle_alpha   90.00
_cell.angle_beta   90.00
_cell.angle_gamma   90.00
#
_symmetry.space_group_name_H-M   'P 1'
#
loop_
_entity.id
_entity.type
_entity.pdbx_description
1 polymer ?
#
loop_
_entity_poly.entity_id
_entity_poly.type
_entity_poly.pdbx_seq_one_letter_code
_entity_poly.pdbx_strand_id
1 'polypeptide(L)'
;NSVSFIPESDIPFFLGGKQGTIESNSLACRLLGITLRKQSFTNTNKAWEESKKMLIQNIPLILKVDLGYLPYFEEEGEIHFGGHAITLVGYDDDSEIAYVGDS
;
A
#
# COMPACT_ATOMS: atom_id res chain seq x y z
N ASN A 1 26.49 36.57 4.17
CA ASN A 1 25.34 36.28 3.28
C ASN A 1 24.28 35.50 4.03
N SER A 2 23.38 36.19 4.72
CA SER A 2 22.15 35.59 5.22
C SER A 2 21.10 35.65 4.11
N VAL A 3 20.70 34.49 3.58
CA VAL A 3 19.56 34.41 2.67
C VAL A 3 18.31 34.46 3.53
N SER A 4 17.52 35.51 3.37
CA SER A 4 16.21 35.65 4.00
C SER A 4 15.23 34.67 3.34
N PHE A 5 14.63 33.79 4.14
CA PHE A 5 13.49 32.99 3.71
C PHE A 5 12.28 33.91 3.56
N ILE A 6 11.64 33.90 2.39
CA ILE A 6 10.40 34.66 2.13
C ILE A 6 9.26 33.64 2.16
N PRO A 7 8.43 33.59 3.21
CA PRO A 7 7.34 32.63 3.30
C PRO A 7 6.04 33.33 2.92
N GLU A 8 5.71 33.38 1.64
CA GLU A 8 4.31 33.57 1.25
C GLU A 8 4.09 33.04 -0.16
N SER A 9 3.75 31.75 -0.20
CA SER A 9 3.17 31.09 -1.35
C SER A 9 1.74 30.76 -0.92
N ASP A 10 0.74 31.37 -1.58
CA ASP A 10 -0.69 31.05 -1.39
C ASP A 10 -1.05 29.61 -1.83
N ILE A 11 -0.09 28.90 -2.44
CA ILE A 11 -0.18 27.50 -2.83
C ILE A 11 0.29 26.65 -1.64
N PRO A 12 -0.53 25.70 -1.13
CA PRO A 12 -0.08 24.79 -0.07
C PRO A 12 1.17 24.06 -0.55
N PHE A 13 2.21 24.12 0.27
CA PHE A 13 3.47 23.44 -0.02
C PHE A 13 3.24 21.93 -0.04
N PHE A 14 3.20 21.34 -1.23
CA PHE A 14 3.15 19.91 -1.41
C PHE A 14 4.57 19.35 -1.40
N LEU A 15 4.99 18.79 -0.26
CA LEU A 15 6.22 18.01 -0.18
C LEU A 15 5.94 16.58 -0.68
N GLY A 16 5.92 16.40 -1.99
CA GLY A 16 5.81 15.09 -2.62
C GLY A 16 7.15 14.36 -2.65
N GLY A 17 7.22 13.19 -2.01
CA GLY A 17 8.35 12.27 -2.15
C GLY A 17 7.98 11.07 -3.02
N LYS A 18 8.73 10.81 -4.09
CA LYS A 18 8.59 9.55 -4.83
C LYS A 18 9.31 8.46 -4.05
N GLN A 19 8.59 7.76 -3.18
CA GLN A 19 9.12 6.56 -2.55
C GLN A 19 9.15 5.44 -3.59
N GLY A 20 10.34 4.90 -3.87
CA GLY A 20 10.45 3.65 -4.64
C GLY A 20 9.74 2.51 -3.90
N THR A 21 9.65 1.33 -4.53
CA THR A 21 9.08 0.15 -3.85
C THR A 21 9.68 -0.01 -2.46
N ILE A 22 8.83 -0.21 -1.43
CA ILE A 22 9.34 -0.48 -0.08
C ILE A 22 10.16 -1.78 -0.10
N GLU A 23 11.43 -1.65 0.21
CA GLU A 23 12.39 -2.75 0.29
C GLU A 23 12.61 -3.15 1.74
N SER A 24 12.96 -4.42 1.96
CA SER A 24 13.22 -4.94 3.31
C SER A 24 14.38 -4.25 4.03
N ASN A 25 15.31 -3.66 3.27
CA ASN A 25 16.43 -2.88 3.78
C ASN A 25 16.18 -1.35 3.78
N SER A 26 14.94 -0.92 3.53
CA SER A 26 14.59 0.50 3.49
C SER A 26 14.91 1.20 4.82
N LEU A 27 15.17 2.52 4.75
CA LEU A 27 15.39 3.33 5.94
C LEU A 27 14.20 3.23 6.91
N ALA A 28 12.97 3.21 6.40
CA ALA A 28 11.76 3.05 7.20
C ALA A 28 11.77 1.73 8.00
N CYS A 29 12.03 0.59 7.34
CA CYS A 29 12.12 -0.70 8.02
C CYS A 29 13.20 -0.69 9.12
N ARG A 30 14.37 -0.10 8.85
CA ARG A 30 15.46 -0.02 9.83
C ARG A 30 15.13 0.88 11.02
N LEU A 31 14.52 2.04 10.80
CA LEU A 31 14.18 2.98 11.87
C LEU A 31 13.03 2.47 12.74
N LEU A 32 12.06 1.78 12.13
CA LEU A 32 10.89 1.24 12.84
C LEU A 32 11.11 -0.17 13.40
N GLY A 33 12.25 -0.82 13.12
CA GLY A 33 12.52 -2.21 13.52
C GLY A 33 11.60 -3.23 12.85
N ILE A 34 11.06 -2.91 11.67
CA ILE A 34 10.10 -3.76 10.96
C ILE A 34 10.83 -4.73 10.03
N THR A 35 10.45 -6.00 10.10
CA THR A 35 10.85 -6.99 9.10
C THR A 35 9.81 -7.03 7.98
N LEU A 36 10.22 -6.65 6.77
CA LEU A 36 9.37 -6.74 5.58
C LEU A 36 9.74 -7.98 4.75
N ARG A 37 8.75 -8.82 4.45
CA ARG A 37 8.89 -9.95 3.53
C ARG A 37 7.99 -9.72 2.32
N LYS A 38 8.56 -9.87 1.13
CA LYS A 38 7.80 -9.84 -0.13
C LYS A 38 7.46 -11.25 -0.57
N GLN A 39 6.24 -11.44 -1.04
CA GLN A 39 5.79 -12.68 -1.63
C GLN A 39 4.82 -12.39 -2.77
N SER A 40 4.91 -13.18 -3.84
CA SER A 40 3.96 -13.19 -4.94
C SER A 40 3.55 -14.63 -5.24
N PHE A 41 2.40 -14.78 -5.87
CA PHE A 41 1.82 -16.08 -6.19
C PHE A 41 1.31 -16.05 -7.63
N THR A 42 1.38 -17.19 -8.30
CA THR A 42 0.75 -17.40 -9.61
C THR A 42 -0.63 -18.05 -9.50
N ASN A 43 -0.99 -18.55 -8.32
CA ASN A 43 -2.28 -19.16 -8.03
C ASN A 43 -3.02 -18.32 -6.98
N THR A 44 -4.22 -17.87 -7.32
CA THR A 44 -5.06 -16.99 -6.50
C THR A 44 -5.52 -17.66 -5.20
N ASN A 45 -5.96 -18.92 -5.25
CA ASN A 45 -6.40 -19.65 -4.06
C ASN A 45 -5.27 -19.79 -3.04
N LYS A 46 -4.06 -20.15 -3.49
CA LYS A 46 -2.88 -20.23 -2.61
C LYS A 46 -2.50 -18.87 -2.04
N ALA A 47 -2.62 -17.80 -2.83
CA ALA A 47 -2.37 -16.45 -2.34
C ALA A 47 -3.34 -16.10 -1.20
N TRP A 48 -4.63 -16.38 -1.40
CA TRP A 48 -5.67 -16.11 -0.42
C TRP A 48 -5.51 -16.93 0.85
N GLU A 49 -5.25 -18.24 0.74
CA GLU A 49 -4.98 -19.11 1.89
C GLU A 49 -3.81 -18.59 2.74
N GLU A 50 -2.73 -18.14 2.10
CA GLU A 50 -1.59 -17.58 2.82
C GLU A 50 -1.93 -16.23 3.47
N SER A 51 -2.67 -15.36 2.77
CA SER A 51 -3.16 -14.10 3.33
C SER A 51 -3.98 -14.34 4.59
N LYS A 52 -4.92 -15.30 4.57
CA LYS A 52 -5.71 -15.66 5.76
C LYS A 52 -4.84 -16.14 6.92
N LYS A 53 -3.83 -16.97 6.65
CA LYS A 53 -2.88 -17.42 7.69
C LYS A 53 -2.14 -16.26 8.35
N MET A 54 -1.66 -15.30 7.55
CA MET A 54 -0.96 -14.12 8.07
C MET A 54 -1.86 -13.27 8.96
N LEU A 55 -3.11 -13.04 8.55
CA LEU A 55 -4.10 -12.31 9.36
C LEU A 55 -4.40 -13.01 10.68
N ILE A 56 -4.60 -14.34 10.66
CA ILE A 56 -4.81 -15.15 11.89
C ILE A 56 -3.60 -15.03 12.84
N GLN A 57 -2.40 -14.91 12.29
CA GLN A 57 -1.16 -14.70 13.04
C GLN A 57 -0.94 -13.25 13.49
N ASN A 58 -1.90 -12.35 13.24
CA ASN A 58 -1.79 -10.91 13.48
C ASN A 58 -0.60 -10.24 12.75
N ILE A 59 -0.25 -10.76 11.57
CA ILE A 59 0.76 -10.17 10.70
C ILE A 59 0.07 -9.25 9.69
N PRO A 60 0.37 -7.94 9.68
CA PRO A 60 -0.24 -7.00 8.74
C PRO A 60 0.22 -7.27 7.31
N LEU A 61 -0.70 -7.10 6.36
CA LEU A 61 -0.45 -7.35 4.94
C LEU A 61 -0.59 -6.07 4.14
N ILE A 62 0.48 -5.73 3.40
CA ILE A 62 0.46 -4.72 2.34
C ILE A 62 0.30 -5.46 1.01
N LEU A 63 -0.73 -5.10 0.25
CA LEU A 63 -0.98 -5.63 -1.08
C LEU A 63 -0.58 -4.58 -2.11
N LYS A 64 0.15 -5.01 -3.14
CA LYS A 64 0.32 -4.22 -4.35
C LYS A 64 -0.77 -4.59 -5.33
N VAL A 65 -1.54 -3.61 -5.75
CA VAL A 65 -2.69 -3.78 -6.64
C VAL A 65 -2.56 -2.85 -7.83
N ASP A 66 -3.30 -3.17 -8.88
CA ASP A 66 -3.49 -2.28 -10.01
C ASP A 66 -4.79 -1.49 -9.81
N LEU A 67 -4.67 -0.16 -9.82
CA LEU A 67 -5.79 0.77 -9.66
C LEU A 67 -6.94 0.47 -10.61
N GLY A 68 -6.68 0.02 -11.83
CA GLY A 68 -7.71 -0.25 -12.83
C GLY A 68 -8.69 -1.36 -12.43
N TYR A 69 -8.38 -2.18 -11.42
CA TYR A 69 -9.28 -3.20 -10.87
C TYR A 69 -10.05 -2.75 -9.63
N LEU A 70 -9.83 -1.52 -9.13
CA LEU A 70 -10.54 -1.01 -7.96
C LEU A 70 -11.82 -0.29 -8.41
N PRO A 71 -13.01 -0.82 -8.07
CA PRO A 71 -14.28 -0.33 -8.63
C PRO A 71 -14.69 1.06 -8.13
N TYR A 72 -14.01 1.59 -7.10
CA TYR A 72 -14.26 2.92 -6.53
C TYR A 72 -13.33 4.00 -7.10
N PHE A 73 -12.36 3.65 -7.95
CA PHE A 73 -11.64 4.64 -8.75
C PHE A 73 -12.50 4.99 -9.96
N GLU A 74 -13.03 6.21 -9.98
CA GLU A 74 -14.04 6.69 -10.95
C GLU A 74 -13.54 6.77 -12.41
N GLU A 75 -12.23 6.64 -12.63
CA GLU A 75 -11.66 6.49 -13.98
C GLU A 75 -11.74 5.03 -14.43
N GLU A 76 -12.93 4.63 -14.86
CA GLU A 76 -13.40 3.30 -15.31
C GLU A 76 -12.38 2.43 -16.09
N GLY A 77 -11.34 1.91 -15.42
CA GLY A 77 -10.37 0.99 -16.00
C GLY A 77 -9.43 1.59 -17.06
N GLU A 78 -9.43 2.91 -17.26
CA GLU A 78 -8.50 3.56 -18.19
C GLU A 78 -7.11 3.78 -17.56
N ILE A 79 -7.06 3.99 -16.24
CA ILE A 79 -5.81 4.11 -15.49
C ILE A 79 -5.38 2.75 -14.95
N HIS A 80 -4.37 2.17 -15.58
CA HIS A 80 -3.64 1.02 -15.04
C HIS A 80 -2.35 1.46 -14.34
N PHE A 81 -2.27 1.18 -13.04
CA PHE A 81 -1.09 1.45 -12.22
C PHE A 81 -0.93 0.39 -11.13
N GLY A 82 -0.10 -0.63 -11.42
CA GLY A 82 0.24 -1.72 -10.50
C GLY A 82 1.15 -1.34 -9.31
N GLY A 83 1.35 -0.05 -9.07
CA GLY A 83 2.19 0.46 -7.99
C GLY A 83 1.41 0.85 -6.74
N HIS A 84 0.08 0.76 -6.78
CA HIS A 84 -0.77 1.15 -5.66
C HIS A 84 -0.68 0.16 -4.52
N ALA A 85 -0.65 0.66 -3.29
CA ALA A 85 -0.47 -0.15 -2.10
C ALA A 85 -1.66 0.02 -1.16
N ILE A 86 -2.35 -1.08 -0.87
CA ILE A 86 -3.46 -1.12 0.08
C ILE A 86 -3.13 -2.06 1.24
N THR A 87 -3.85 -1.93 2.35
CA THR A 87 -3.70 -2.83 3.50
C THR A 87 -4.88 -3.79 3.56
N LEU A 88 -4.62 -5.09 3.69
CA LEU A 88 -5.67 -6.07 4.01
C LEU A 88 -5.86 -6.13 5.53
N VAL A 89 -7.06 -5.81 5.99
CA VAL A 89 -7.38 -5.64 7.43
C VAL A 89 -8.14 -6.86 7.98
N GLY A 90 -8.93 -7.52 7.14
CA GLY A 90 -9.70 -8.69 7.55
C GLY A 90 -10.50 -9.28 6.40
N TYR A 91 -11.29 -10.30 6.73
CA TYR A 91 -12.21 -10.94 5.80
C TYR A 91 -13.41 -11.51 6.55
N ASP A 92 -14.50 -11.72 5.83
CA ASP A 92 -15.68 -12.45 6.27
C ASP A 92 -15.95 -13.55 5.24
N ASP A 93 -15.70 -14.80 5.64
CA ASP A 93 -15.89 -15.96 4.76
C ASP A 93 -17.39 -16.22 4.50
N ASP A 94 -18.31 -15.84 5.40
CA ASP A 94 -19.76 -16.05 5.22
C ASP A 94 -20.33 -15.07 4.19
N SER A 95 -19.86 -13.83 4.22
CA SER A 95 -20.28 -12.77 3.29
C SER A 95 -19.42 -12.71 2.02
N GLU A 96 -18.39 -13.56 1.90
CA GLU A 96 -17.41 -13.58 0.79
C GLU A 96 -16.75 -12.22 0.51
N ILE A 97 -16.43 -11.44 1.56
CA ILE A 97 -15.80 -10.12 1.44
C ILE A 97 -14.46 -10.02 2.16
N ALA A 98 -13.61 -9.13 1.65
CA ALA A 98 -12.36 -8.72 2.28
C ALA A 98 -12.44 -7.23 2.65
N TYR A 99 -11.94 -6.88 3.84
CA TYR A 99 -11.85 -5.51 4.30
C TYR A 99 -10.46 -4.97 3.99
N VAL A 100 -10.41 -3.89 3.21
CA VAL A 100 -9.15 -3.23 2.84
C VAL A 100 -9.16 -1.79 3.32
N GLY A 101 -7.99 -1.32 3.75
CA GLY A 101 -7.70 0.09 3.95
C GLY A 101 -6.97 0.62 2.73
N ASP A 102 -7.52 1.66 2.11
CA ASP A 102 -6.90 2.40 1.02
C ASP A 102 -6.71 3.87 1.45
N SER A 103 -5.53 4.45 1.19
CA SER A 103 -5.05 5.71 1.78
C SER A 103 -4.34 6.61 0.77
#